data_AF-A0A9P7KAI9-F1
#
_entry.id   AF-A0A9P7KAI9-F1
#
_cell.length_a   1.000
_cell.length_b   1.000
_cell.length_c   1.000
_cell.angle_alpha   90.00
_cell.angle_beta   90.00
_cell.angle_gamma   90.00
#
_symmetry.space_group_name_H-M   'P 1'
#
loop_
_entity.id
_entity.type
_entity.pdbx_description
1 polymer ?
#
loop_
_entity_poly.entity_id
_entity_poly.type
_entity_poly.pdbx_seq_one_letter_code
_entity_poly.pdbx_strand_id
1 'polypeptide(L)'
;MLSAIASACPGLRTLELEQAHYQQNESVSVHSMVRDFVDESLAQPLSILRDLRELRITLELGEHNRAALRRMEAVYTGIDDRIQEAAQIFAEQLPTLDIIGVLYANDFLRMVRAASERHCVWRRMYIDRGTAGDRPLVKPWMYM
;
A
#
# COMPACT_ATOMS: atom_id res chain seq x y z
N MET A 1 -8.91 -0.25 18.56
CA MET A 1 -9.09 1.03 17.83
C MET A 1 -10.03 0.85 16.65
N LEU A 2 -9.71 0.00 15.65
CA LEU A 2 -10.57 -0.24 14.49
C LEU A 2 -12.00 -0.68 14.86
N SER A 3 -12.17 -1.50 15.90
CA SER A 3 -13.49 -1.90 16.40
C SER A 3 -14.33 -0.72 16.90
N ALA A 4 -13.72 0.23 17.61
CA ALA A 4 -14.40 1.45 18.05
C ALA A 4 -14.79 2.34 16.86
N ILE A 5 -13.92 2.43 15.83
CA ILE A 5 -14.21 3.15 14.59
C ILE A 5 -15.40 2.49 13.87
N ALA A 6 -15.40 1.17 13.74
CA ALA A 6 -16.49 0.43 13.11
C ALA A 6 -17.83 0.63 13.83
N SER A 7 -17.81 0.65 15.17
CA SER A 7 -19.01 0.90 15.97
C SER A 7 -19.50 2.36 15.87
N ALA A 8 -18.58 3.33 15.81
CA ALA A 8 -18.93 4.74 15.70
C ALA A 8 -19.34 5.14 14.26
N CYS A 9 -18.78 4.46 13.26
CA CYS A 9 -18.91 4.78 11.85
C CYS A 9 -19.30 3.52 11.04
N PRO A 10 -20.51 2.97 11.20
CA PRO A 10 -20.91 1.71 10.56
C PRO A 10 -20.93 1.78 9.03
N GLY A 11 -21.18 2.97 8.46
CA GLY A 11 -21.19 3.21 7.01
C GLY A 11 -19.87 3.73 6.44
N LEU A 12 -18.75 3.51 7.13
CA LEU A 12 -17.44 3.98 6.67
C LEU A 12 -17.05 3.30 5.34
N ARG A 13 -16.98 4.08 4.27
CA ARG A 13 -16.64 3.59 2.91
C ARG A 13 -15.19 3.85 2.51
N THR A 14 -14.54 4.84 3.12
CA THR A 14 -13.16 5.20 2.81
C THR A 14 -12.38 5.26 4.11
N LEU A 15 -11.25 4.58 4.16
CA LEU A 15 -10.32 4.65 5.27
C LEU A 15 -8.93 5.02 4.75
N GLU A 16 -8.31 5.99 5.38
CA GLU A 16 -6.93 6.36 5.15
C GLU A 16 -6.11 6.03 6.39
N LEU A 17 -5.04 5.26 6.20
CA LEU A 17 -4.09 4.87 7.24
C LEU A 17 -2.74 5.49 6.92
N GLU A 18 -2.28 6.36 7.80
CA GLU A 18 -0.95 6.93 7.75
C GLU A 18 -0.05 6.14 8.69
N GLN A 19 1.00 5.51 8.16
CA GLN A 19 1.95 4.77 8.98
C GLN A 19 3.24 5.60 9.10
N ALA A 20 3.40 6.20 10.28
CA ALA A 20 4.25 7.37 10.48
C ALA A 20 5.71 7.19 10.04
N HIS A 21 6.40 6.09 10.32
CA HIS A 21 7.76 5.89 9.81
C HIS A 21 8.18 4.42 9.91
N TYR A 22 8.70 3.83 8.83
CA TYR A 22 9.58 2.66 8.96
C TYR A 22 11.03 3.15 8.92
N GLN A 23 11.66 3.26 10.10
CA GLN A 23 13.11 3.47 10.16
C GLN A 23 13.80 2.24 9.55
N GLN A 24 14.49 2.44 8.42
CA GLN A 24 15.43 1.46 7.89
C GLN A 24 16.59 1.31 8.88
N ASN A 25 16.44 0.46 9.89
CA ASN A 25 17.63 -0.18 10.47
C ASN A 25 18.33 -0.92 9.34
N GLU A 26 19.67 -0.88 9.27
CA GLU A 26 20.48 -1.41 8.15
C GLU A 26 20.22 -2.89 7.81
N SER A 27 19.45 -3.61 8.62
CA SER A 27 19.00 -5.00 8.42
C SER A 27 17.57 -5.15 7.86
N VAL A 28 16.74 -4.11 7.82
CA VAL A 28 15.34 -4.20 7.39
C VAL A 28 15.27 -3.91 5.90
N SER A 29 15.27 -4.98 5.11
CA SER A 29 15.06 -4.88 3.68
C SER A 29 13.67 -4.27 3.36
N VAL A 30 13.53 -3.61 2.21
CA VAL A 30 12.22 -3.20 1.66
C VAL A 30 11.24 -4.39 1.58
N HIS A 31 11.76 -5.63 1.56
CA HIS A 31 10.97 -6.86 1.58
C HIS A 31 10.24 -7.10 2.89
N SER A 32 10.86 -6.83 4.04
CA SER A 32 10.17 -6.93 5.32
C SER A 32 9.18 -5.80 5.50
N MET A 33 9.46 -4.57 5.03
CA MET A 33 8.52 -3.45 5.16
C MET A 33 7.17 -3.69 4.47
N VAL A 34 7.16 -4.10 3.19
CA VAL A 34 5.88 -4.34 2.48
C VAL A 34 5.20 -5.62 3.00
N ARG A 35 5.94 -6.60 3.51
CA ARG A 35 5.34 -7.79 4.14
C ARG A 35 4.72 -7.46 5.50
N ASP A 36 5.42 -6.74 6.36
CA ASP A 36 4.93 -6.32 7.67
C ASP A 36 3.77 -5.32 7.54
N PHE A 37 3.72 -4.59 6.43
CA PHE A 37 2.58 -3.77 5.99
C PHE A 37 1.33 -4.60 5.64
N VAL A 38 1.51 -5.82 5.14
CA VAL A 38 0.47 -6.69 4.56
C VAL A 38 0.08 -7.84 5.45
N ASP A 39 0.89 -8.12 6.46
CA ASP A 39 0.65 -9.22 7.38
C ASP A 39 -0.80 -9.19 7.82
N GLU A 40 -1.41 -10.38 7.96
CA GLU A 40 -2.82 -10.60 8.27
C GLU A 40 -3.33 -9.74 9.44
N SER A 41 -2.41 -9.23 10.26
CA SER A 41 -2.57 -8.18 11.27
C SER A 41 -3.38 -6.95 10.87
N LEU A 42 -3.43 -6.51 9.60
CA LEU A 42 -4.24 -5.35 9.17
C LEU A 42 -5.49 -5.74 8.40
N ALA A 43 -5.39 -6.69 7.48
CA ALA A 43 -6.51 -7.11 6.65
C ALA A 43 -7.60 -7.80 7.49
N GLN A 44 -7.24 -8.63 8.47
CA GLN A 44 -8.20 -9.27 9.35
C GLN A 44 -8.94 -8.24 10.24
N PRO A 45 -8.28 -7.28 10.92
CA PRO A 45 -9.00 -6.24 11.66
C PRO A 45 -9.83 -5.31 10.80
N LEU A 46 -9.45 -5.06 9.54
CA LEU A 46 -10.24 -4.23 8.64
C LEU A 46 -11.53 -4.90 8.14
N SER A 47 -11.61 -6.24 8.19
CA SER A 47 -12.82 -6.99 7.79
C SER A 47 -14.08 -6.63 8.58
N ILE A 48 -13.92 -6.02 9.77
CA ILE A 48 -15.04 -5.54 10.58
C ILE A 48 -15.73 -4.31 9.94
N LEU A 49 -15.05 -3.59 9.05
CA LEU A 49 -15.57 -2.44 8.31
C LEU A 49 -16.30 -2.92 7.06
N ARG A 50 -17.52 -3.43 7.26
CA ARG A 50 -18.28 -4.16 6.22
C ARG A 50 -18.54 -3.33 4.96
N ASP A 51 -18.67 -2.02 5.08
CA ASP A 51 -18.96 -1.12 3.96
C ASP A 51 -17.72 -0.47 3.34
N LEU A 52 -16.51 -0.87 3.75
CA LEU A 52 -15.26 -0.29 3.26
C LEU A 52 -15.08 -0.57 1.75
N ARG A 53 -15.06 0.50 0.95
CA ARG A 53 -14.90 0.46 -0.52
C ARG A 53 -13.53 0.95 -0.98
N GLU A 54 -12.91 1.86 -0.23
CA GLU A 54 -11.61 2.41 -0.58
C GLU A 54 -10.68 2.42 0.64
N LEU A 55 -9.49 1.84 0.46
CA LEU A 55 -8.42 1.82 1.45
C LEU A 55 -7.23 2.61 0.90
N ARG A 56 -6.83 3.66 1.60
CA ARG A 56 -5.67 4.47 1.27
C ARG A 56 -4.62 4.30 2.35
N ILE A 57 -3.37 4.12 1.94
CA ILE A 57 -2.28 3.88 2.87
C ILE A 57 -1.09 4.71 2.47
N THR A 58 -0.54 5.45 3.42
CA THR A 58 0.66 6.25 3.26
C THR A 58 1.83 5.58 3.97
N LEU A 59 2.90 5.33 3.21
CA LEU A 59 4.13 4.67 3.63
C LEU A 59 5.31 5.64 3.54
N GLU A 60 5.94 5.91 4.67
CA GLU A 60 7.21 6.62 4.68
C GLU A 60 8.37 5.61 4.63
N LEU A 61 8.97 5.50 3.45
CA LEU A 61 10.22 4.79 3.25
C LEU A 61 11.34 5.74 3.68
N GLY A 62 11.92 5.52 4.88
CA GLY A 62 12.92 6.41 5.47
C GLY A 62 14.16 6.67 4.59
N GLU A 63 15.05 7.56 5.04
CA GLU A 63 16.22 8.01 4.28
C GLU A 63 17.07 6.85 3.73
N HIS A 64 17.11 6.71 2.41
CA HIS A 64 17.94 5.69 1.77
C HIS A 64 19.42 6.10 1.81
N ASN A 65 20.25 5.28 2.48
CA ASN A 65 21.69 5.50 2.57
C ASN A 65 22.32 5.50 1.15
N ARG A 66 23.17 6.50 0.84
CA ARG A 66 23.73 6.75 -0.51
C ARG A 66 24.50 5.56 -1.10
N ALA A 67 24.97 4.62 -0.27
CA ALA A 67 25.63 3.39 -0.72
C ALA A 67 24.65 2.35 -1.33
N ALA A 68 23.35 2.42 -1.00
CA ALA A 68 22.31 1.55 -1.54
C ALA A 68 21.90 1.91 -2.99
N LEU A 69 22.29 3.09 -3.49
CA LEU A 69 21.91 3.64 -4.80
C LEU A 69 22.29 2.77 -6.01
N ARG A 70 23.37 1.98 -5.95
CA ARG A 70 23.74 1.04 -7.02
C ARG A 70 23.01 -0.30 -6.94
N ARG A 71 22.43 -0.64 -5.79
CA ARG A 71 21.53 -1.81 -5.64
C ARG A 71 20.07 -1.42 -5.91
N MET A 72 19.76 -0.12 -5.92
CA MET A 72 18.41 0.43 -5.94
C MET A 72 17.64 0.19 -7.25
N GLU A 73 18.30 0.07 -8.41
CA GLU A 73 17.59 -0.23 -9.66
C GLU A 73 16.78 -1.54 -9.57
N ALA A 74 17.36 -2.58 -8.94
CA ALA A 74 16.71 -3.86 -8.70
C ALA A 74 15.71 -3.86 -7.52
N VAL A 75 15.84 -2.92 -6.58
CA VAL A 75 14.91 -2.78 -5.43
C VAL A 75 13.66 -1.99 -5.84
N TYR A 76 13.81 -1.02 -6.74
CA TYR A 76 12.67 -0.28 -7.32
C TYR A 76 11.87 -1.11 -8.30
N THR A 77 12.49 -2.01 -9.06
CA THR A 77 11.74 -2.90 -9.96
C THR A 77 10.76 -3.81 -9.23
N GLY A 78 10.92 -4.06 -7.92
CA GLY A 78 10.04 -4.92 -7.15
C GLY A 78 9.05 -4.22 -6.22
N ILE A 79 9.09 -2.88 -6.06
CA ILE A 79 8.18 -2.22 -5.11
C ILE A 79 6.74 -2.21 -5.62
N ASP A 80 6.55 -1.97 -6.92
CA ASP A 80 5.23 -1.94 -7.54
C ASP A 80 4.62 -3.36 -7.57
N ASP A 81 5.41 -4.39 -7.88
CA ASP A 81 4.99 -5.79 -7.79
C ASP A 81 4.53 -6.15 -6.37
N ARG A 82 5.26 -5.70 -5.35
CA ARG A 82 4.91 -5.98 -3.94
C ARG A 82 3.70 -5.18 -3.46
N ILE A 83 3.53 -3.95 -3.93
CA ILE A 83 2.30 -3.18 -3.70
C ILE A 83 1.11 -3.88 -4.34
N GLN A 84 1.30 -4.50 -5.50
CA GLN A 84 0.26 -5.30 -6.16
C GLN A 84 -0.04 -6.60 -5.39
N GLU A 85 0.98 -7.33 -4.92
CA GLU A 85 0.82 -8.50 -4.03
C GLU A 85 0.10 -8.13 -2.73
N ALA A 86 0.49 -7.02 -2.11
CA ALA A 86 -0.15 -6.44 -0.93
C ALA A 86 -1.64 -6.19 -1.16
N ALA A 87 -1.94 -5.48 -2.23
CA ALA A 87 -3.29 -5.15 -2.61
C ALA A 87 -4.12 -6.41 -2.89
N GLN A 88 -3.51 -7.45 -3.46
CA GLN A 88 -4.16 -8.72 -3.73
C GLN A 88 -4.63 -9.42 -2.45
N ILE A 89 -3.82 -9.40 -1.39
CA ILE A 89 -4.18 -9.94 -0.08
C ILE A 89 -5.36 -9.17 0.52
N PHE A 90 -5.35 -7.84 0.47
CA PHE A 90 -6.49 -7.03 0.91
C PHE A 90 -7.76 -7.32 0.09
N ALA A 91 -7.64 -7.50 -1.23
CA ALA A 91 -8.78 -7.78 -2.09
C ALA A 91 -9.48 -9.12 -1.75
N GLU A 92 -8.70 -10.11 -1.32
CA GLU A 92 -9.17 -11.42 -0.88
C GLU A 92 -9.82 -11.39 0.49
N GLN A 93 -9.26 -10.62 1.43
CA GLN A 93 -9.76 -10.56 2.81
C GLN A 93 -10.89 -9.54 3.01
N LEU A 94 -10.99 -8.53 2.14
CA LEU A 94 -11.97 -7.45 2.23
C LEU A 94 -12.91 -7.52 1.00
N PRO A 95 -14.02 -8.30 1.08
CA PRO A 95 -14.85 -8.60 -0.10
C PRO A 95 -15.63 -7.40 -0.63
N THR A 96 -15.75 -6.31 0.14
CA THR A 96 -16.42 -5.08 -0.28
C THR A 96 -15.45 -4.02 -0.80
N LEU A 97 -14.15 -4.24 -0.69
CA LEU A 97 -13.15 -3.29 -1.14
C LEU A 97 -13.13 -3.21 -2.67
N ASP A 98 -13.18 -2.01 -3.23
CA ASP A 98 -13.17 -1.74 -4.66
C ASP A 98 -11.83 -1.12 -5.10
N ILE A 99 -11.18 -0.36 -4.20
CA ILE A 99 -10.00 0.46 -4.51
C ILE A 99 -8.97 0.37 -3.39
N ILE A 100 -7.70 0.23 -3.78
CA ILE A 100 -6.54 0.34 -2.89
C ILE A 100 -5.60 1.40 -3.43
N GLY A 101 -5.27 2.39 -2.59
CA GLY A 101 -4.28 3.42 -2.88
C GLY A 101 -3.09 3.27 -1.94
N VAL A 102 -1.87 3.22 -2.49
CA VAL A 102 -0.63 3.26 -1.71
C VAL A 102 0.17 4.48 -2.12
N LEU A 103 0.37 5.41 -1.19
CA LEU A 103 1.25 6.55 -1.32
C LEU A 103 2.58 6.19 -0.65
N TYR A 104 3.72 6.36 -1.33
CA TYR A 104 5.01 6.15 -0.69
C TYR A 104 6.03 7.22 -1.08
N ALA A 105 6.87 7.61 -0.12
CA ALA A 105 7.99 8.51 -0.38
C ALA A 105 9.11 7.78 -1.15
N ASN A 106 9.72 8.46 -2.12
CA ASN A 106 10.77 7.96 -2.97
C ASN A 106 11.93 8.98 -3.08
N ASP A 107 12.90 8.81 -2.19
CA ASP A 107 14.10 9.65 -2.10
C ASP A 107 15.05 9.51 -3.30
N PHE A 108 14.94 8.47 -4.14
CA PHE A 108 15.70 8.38 -5.38
C PHE A 108 15.29 9.45 -6.40
N LEU A 109 13.97 9.72 -6.49
CA LEU A 109 13.46 10.77 -7.37
C LEU A 109 13.97 12.15 -6.95
N ARG A 110 14.18 12.37 -5.63
CA ARG A 110 14.82 13.58 -5.10
C ARG A 110 16.24 13.77 -5.63
N MET A 111 17.02 12.70 -5.76
CA MET A 111 18.44 12.78 -6.13
C MET A 111 18.68 12.80 -7.65
N VAL A 112 17.86 12.10 -8.44
CA VAL A 112 18.06 11.99 -9.90
C VAL A 112 17.36 13.13 -10.66
N ARG A 113 16.26 13.67 -10.13
CA ARG A 113 15.55 14.79 -10.72
C ARG A 113 15.69 15.99 -9.82
N ALA A 114 16.70 16.81 -10.07
CA ALA A 114 17.04 18.01 -9.30
C ALA A 114 15.95 19.13 -9.28
N ALA A 115 14.69 18.85 -9.59
CA ALA A 115 13.66 19.88 -9.73
C ALA A 115 12.19 19.42 -9.64
N SER A 116 11.84 18.26 -9.04
CA SER A 116 10.42 17.95 -8.85
C SER A 116 10.05 17.75 -7.39
N GLU A 117 9.24 18.68 -6.87
CA GLU A 117 8.60 18.76 -5.56
C GLU A 117 7.73 17.54 -5.17
N ARG A 118 7.69 16.49 -5.99
CA ARG A 118 6.90 15.28 -5.73
C ARG A 118 7.81 14.13 -5.36
N HIS A 119 8.13 14.08 -4.07
CA HIS A 119 8.83 12.97 -3.42
C HIS A 119 7.92 11.76 -3.22
N CYS A 120 6.62 11.86 -3.51
CA CYS A 120 5.67 10.79 -3.25
C CYS A 120 5.17 10.16 -4.56
N VAL A 121 5.19 8.84 -4.62
CA VAL A 121 4.57 8.05 -5.67
C VAL A 121 3.24 7.53 -5.15
N TRP A 122 2.16 7.82 -5.88
CA TRP A 122 0.85 7.26 -5.58
C TRP A 122 0.52 6.13 -6.56
N ARG A 123 0.25 4.95 -6.02
CA ARG A 123 -0.22 3.77 -6.75
C ARG A 123 -1.67 3.52 -6.38
N ARG A 124 -2.57 3.79 -7.32
CA ARG A 124 -3.97 3.43 -7.20
C ARG A 124 -4.23 2.17 -7.99
N MET A 125 -4.95 1.24 -7.38
CA MET A 125 -5.36 -0.03 -7.98
C MET A 125 -6.85 -0.24 -7.75
N TYR A 126 -7.50 -0.89 -8.70
CA TYR A 126 -8.88 -1.32 -8.58
C TYR A 126 -8.96 -2.84 -8.46
N ILE A 127 -10.00 -3.31 -7.80
CA ILE A 127 -10.27 -4.73 -7.59
C ILE A 127 -11.36 -5.15 -8.56
N ASP A 128 -11.00 -6.01 -9.50
CA ASP A 128 -11.95 -6.68 -10.40
C ASP A 128 -12.40 -7.99 -9.75
N ARG A 129 -13.70 -8.14 -9.50
CA ARG A 129 -14.26 -9.34 -8.85
C ARG A 129 -14.85 -10.33 -9.84
N GLY A 130 -14.84 -10.04 -11.14
CA GLY A 130 -15.40 -10.93 -12.15
C GLY A 130 -16.84 -11.37 -11.83
N THR A 131 -17.09 -12.67 -11.99
CA THR A 131 -18.37 -13.32 -11.71
C THR A 131 -18.35 -14.07 -10.37
N ALA A 132 -19.51 -14.51 -9.90
CA ALA A 132 -19.63 -15.21 -8.63
C ALA A 132 -18.77 -16.49 -8.60
N GLY A 133 -17.77 -16.54 -7.72
CA GLY A 133 -16.84 -17.66 -7.57
C GLY A 133 -15.42 -17.36 -8.08
N ASP A 134 -15.23 -16.26 -8.81
CA ASP A 134 -13.90 -15.84 -9.27
C ASP A 134 -13.07 -15.27 -8.10
N ARG A 135 -11.77 -15.53 -8.14
CA ARG A 135 -10.80 -14.87 -7.25
C ARG A 135 -10.70 -13.40 -7.68
N PRO A 136 -10.76 -12.42 -6.74
CA PRO A 136 -10.57 -11.02 -7.09
C PRO A 136 -9.21 -10.80 -7.73
N LEU A 137 -9.11 -9.88 -8.69
CA LEU A 137 -7.86 -9.51 -9.36
C LEU A 137 -7.59 -8.03 -9.16
N VAL A 138 -6.41 -7.73 -8.62
CA VAL A 138 -5.93 -6.36 -8.50
C VAL A 138 -5.31 -5.91 -9.82
N LYS A 139 -5.76 -4.75 -10.30
CA LYS A 139 -5.29 -4.14 -11.54
C LYS A 139 -4.81 -2.71 -11.30
N PRO A 140 -3.66 -2.30 -11.85
CA PRO A 140 -3.22 -0.91 -11.78
C PRO A 140 -4.25 0.01 -12.43
N TRP A 141 -4.49 1.17 -11.81
CA TRP A 141 -5.32 2.21 -12.39
C TRP A 141 -4.53 2.90 -13.52
N MET A 142 -4.69 2.40 -14.75
CA MET A 142 -4.19 3.08 -15.95
C MET A 142 -5.20 4.15 -16.36
N TYR A 143 -4.77 5.40 -16.47
CA TYR A 143 -5.58 6.46 -17.07
C TYR A 143 -5.89 6.05 -18.52
N MET A 144 -7.16 5.80 -18.83
CA MET A 144 -7.67 5.78 -20.21
C MET A 144 -7.90 7.20 -20.70
#